data_AF-A0A2P5XLZ6-F1
#
_entry.id   AF-A0A2P5XLZ6-F1
#
_cell.length_a   1.000
_cell.length_b   1.000
_cell.length_c   1.000
_cell.angle_alpha   90.00
_cell.angle_beta   90.00
_cell.angle_gamma   90.00
#
_symmetry.space_group_name_H-M   'P 1'
#
loop_
_entity.id
_entity.type
_entity.pdbx_description
1 polymer ?
#
loop_
_entity_poly.entity_id
_entity_poly.type
_entity_poly.pdbx_seq_one_letter_code
_entity_poly.pdbx_strand_id
1 'polypeptide(L)'
;MDTQHGSPFSWAYFCQAKTMEELKHSLLCTTMELEQTKILVQEELRKRDDQVLELKELLSKAMKERDEAKEKYQRLFLEKLGHHHHQHQQVSSIEDEPRRGIDSNNGFSSSDCEESIVSSPVVDPIQQGPQATIELVPDRPLPEKGKLLQAVMKAGPLLQTLLLAGPLPQWRHPPPPLDSFDIPPKKDSIGRL
;
A
#
# COMPACT_ATOMS: atom_id res chain seq x y z
N MET A 1 39.85 -25.09 14.45
CA MET A 1 40.20 -24.24 15.60
C MET A 1 40.41 -25.18 16.76
N ASP A 2 41.66 -25.37 17.10
CA ASP A 2 42.13 -26.53 17.85
C ASP A 2 41.94 -26.29 19.35
N THR A 3 41.08 -27.11 19.96
CA THR A 3 40.85 -27.09 21.39
C THR A 3 42.09 -27.65 22.10
N GLN A 4 43.04 -26.77 22.44
CA GLN A 4 44.15 -27.15 23.31
C GLN A 4 43.59 -27.56 24.68
N HIS A 5 43.44 -28.87 24.88
CA HIS A 5 43.25 -29.44 26.19
C HIS A 5 44.51 -29.14 27.00
N GLY A 6 44.40 -28.15 27.90
CA GLY A 6 45.49 -27.75 28.78
C GLY A 6 46.02 -28.97 29.55
N SER A 7 47.32 -29.25 29.42
CA SER A 7 47.95 -30.42 30.04
C SER A 7 47.69 -30.42 31.55
N PRO A 8 47.24 -31.55 32.16
CA PRO A 8 46.96 -31.61 33.60
C PRO A 8 48.21 -31.32 34.45
N PHE A 9 49.41 -31.52 33.90
CA PHE A 9 50.67 -31.15 34.53
C PHE A 9 50.84 -29.64 34.74
N SER A 10 50.22 -28.80 33.90
CA SER A 10 50.23 -27.34 34.05
C SER A 10 49.49 -26.90 35.33
N TRP A 11 48.34 -27.52 35.61
CA TRP A 11 47.57 -27.28 36.83
C TRP A 11 48.30 -27.79 38.08
N ALA A 12 48.92 -28.97 38.00
CA ALA A 12 49.71 -29.51 39.11
C ALA A 12 50.86 -28.55 39.50
N TYR A 13 51.60 -28.03 38.51
CA TYR A 13 52.69 -27.08 38.76
C TYR A 13 52.18 -25.73 39.30
N PHE A 14 51.07 -25.20 38.76
CA PHE A 14 50.44 -23.96 39.22
C PHE A 14 49.92 -24.05 40.67
N CYS A 15 49.35 -25.19 41.06
CA CYS A 15 48.90 -25.44 42.43
C CYS A 15 50.07 -25.65 43.39
N GLN A 16 51.16 -26.28 42.96
CA GLN A 16 52.33 -26.54 43.81
C GLN A 16 53.13 -25.27 44.16
N ALA A 17 53.00 -24.22 43.35
CA ALA A 17 53.66 -22.92 43.59
C ALA A 17 52.87 -21.98 44.52
N LYS A 18 51.64 -22.32 44.91
CA LYS A 18 50.74 -21.47 45.70
C LYS A 18 50.45 -22.03 47.08
N THR A 19 50.16 -21.15 48.03
CA THR A 19 49.64 -21.58 49.34
C THR A 19 48.19 -22.07 49.24
N MET A 20 47.74 -22.88 50.21
CA MET A 20 46.36 -23.36 50.26
C MET A 20 45.36 -22.19 50.33
N GLU A 21 45.72 -21.12 51.04
CA GLU A 21 44.91 -19.92 51.24
C GLU A 21 44.81 -19.09 49.95
N GLU A 22 45.91 -18.95 49.19
CA GLU A 22 45.89 -18.34 47.84
C GLU A 22 45.01 -19.13 46.88
N LEU A 23 45.04 -20.46 46.94
CA LEU A 23 44.20 -21.31 46.08
C LEU A 23 42.72 -21.15 46.43
N LYS A 24 42.36 -21.14 47.73
CA LYS A 24 41.00 -20.85 48.20
C LYS A 24 40.51 -19.48 47.75
N HIS A 25 41.35 -18.44 47.90
CA HIS A 25 41.03 -17.09 47.46
C HIS A 25 40.83 -17.02 45.93
N SER A 26 41.76 -17.60 45.16
CA SER A 26 41.69 -17.66 43.69
C SER A 26 40.43 -18.39 43.21
N LEU A 27 40.04 -19.48 43.88
CA LEU A 27 38.80 -20.21 43.59
C LEU A 27 37.57 -19.34 43.89
N LEU A 28 37.54 -18.62 45.01
CA LEU A 28 36.42 -17.74 45.37
C LEU A 28 36.25 -16.59 44.36
N CYS A 29 37.33 -15.90 43.99
CA CYS A 29 37.30 -14.84 42.99
C CYS A 29 36.81 -15.32 41.62
N THR A 30 37.42 -16.38 41.09
CA THR A 30 37.02 -16.95 39.79
C THR A 30 35.59 -17.51 39.79
N THR A 31 35.12 -18.05 40.92
CA THR A 31 33.70 -18.46 41.07
C THR A 31 32.76 -17.25 41.00
N MET A 32 33.11 -16.14 41.65
CA MET A 32 32.32 -14.91 41.62
C MET A 32 32.29 -14.27 40.21
N GLU A 33 33.43 -14.22 39.52
CA GLU A 33 33.54 -13.76 38.13
C GLU A 33 32.70 -14.62 37.17
N LEU A 34 32.69 -15.94 37.38
CA LEU A 34 31.88 -16.87 36.59
C LEU A 34 30.38 -16.65 36.82
N GLU A 35 29.93 -16.53 38.07
CA GLU A 35 28.52 -16.26 38.38
C GLU A 35 28.08 -14.86 37.89
N GLN A 36 28.95 -13.84 37.96
CA GLN A 36 28.69 -12.54 37.35
C GLN A 36 28.52 -12.65 35.82
N THR A 37 29.43 -13.37 35.15
CA THR A 37 29.37 -13.58 33.69
C THR A 37 28.09 -14.31 33.27
N LYS A 38 27.71 -15.34 34.03
CA LYS A 38 26.45 -16.10 33.85
C LYS A 38 25.22 -15.22 33.98
N ILE A 39 25.16 -14.32 34.98
CA ILE A 39 24.06 -13.35 35.14
C ILE A 39 24.01 -12.39 33.93
N LEU A 40 25.15 -11.85 33.50
CA LEU A 40 25.22 -10.94 32.34
C LEU A 40 24.74 -11.62 31.04
N VAL A 41 25.18 -12.86 30.78
CA VAL A 41 24.74 -13.64 29.62
C VAL A 41 23.24 -13.95 29.69
N GLN A 42 22.70 -14.27 30.87
CA GLN A 42 21.27 -14.53 31.06
C GLN A 42 20.41 -13.28 30.83
N GLU A 43 20.90 -12.10 31.23
CA GLU A 43 20.23 -10.82 30.99
C GLU A 43 20.23 -10.44 29.51
N GLU A 44 21.36 -10.61 28.80
CA GLU A 44 21.44 -10.38 27.36
C GLU A 44 20.57 -11.36 26.57
N LEU A 45 20.44 -12.61 27.04
CA LEU A 45 19.51 -13.58 26.45
C LEU A 45 18.05 -13.11 26.61
N ARG A 46 17.65 -12.65 27.80
CA ARG A 46 16.30 -12.13 28.04
C ARG A 46 15.97 -10.96 27.11
N LYS A 47 16.89 -10.00 26.95
CA LYS A 47 16.72 -8.87 26.00
C LYS A 47 16.54 -9.34 24.56
N ARG A 48 17.18 -10.44 24.15
CA ARG A 48 17.00 -11.03 22.82
C ARG A 48 15.65 -11.72 22.69
N ASP A 49 15.18 -12.40 23.73
CA ASP A 49 13.83 -12.98 23.77
C ASP A 49 12.76 -11.87 23.67
N ASP A 50 12.92 -10.77 24.40
CA ASP A 50 12.03 -9.60 24.34
C ASP A 50 12.00 -8.97 22.94
N GLN A 51 13.16 -8.80 22.29
CA GLN A 51 13.26 -8.33 20.90
C GLN A 51 12.57 -9.28 19.90
N VAL A 52 12.68 -10.60 20.11
CA VAL A 52 11.99 -11.60 19.27
C VAL A 52 10.48 -11.54 19.47
N LEU A 53 9.99 -11.28 20.69
CA LEU A 53 8.57 -11.06 20.97
C LEU A 53 8.06 -9.80 20.26
N GLU A 54 8.75 -8.67 20.36
CA GLU A 54 8.39 -7.42 19.68
C GLU A 54 8.30 -7.61 18.15
N LEU A 55 9.33 -8.22 17.54
CA LEU A 55 9.35 -8.50 16.10
C LEU A 55 8.19 -9.42 15.68
N LYS A 56 7.86 -10.42 16.50
CA LYS A 56 6.71 -11.31 16.27
C LYS A 56 5.38 -10.55 16.32
N GLU A 57 5.21 -9.62 17.26
CA GLU A 57 4.02 -8.78 17.31
C GLU A 57 3.90 -7.87 16.08
N LEU A 58 4.98 -7.19 15.70
CA LEU A 58 5.00 -6.31 14.52
C LEU A 58 4.69 -7.09 13.24
N LEU A 59 5.27 -8.28 13.07
CA LEU A 59 4.95 -9.17 11.95
C LEU A 59 3.48 -9.62 11.96
N SER A 60 2.92 -9.93 13.14
CA SER A 60 1.50 -10.29 13.29
C SER A 60 0.57 -9.13 12.89
N LYS A 61 0.88 -7.91 13.34
CA LYS A 61 0.16 -6.67 12.97
C LYS A 61 0.21 -6.44 11.46
N ALA A 62 1.39 -6.49 10.85
CA ALA A 62 1.57 -6.32 9.41
C ALA A 62 0.87 -7.41 8.57
N MET A 63 0.85 -8.66 9.03
CA MET A 63 0.08 -9.73 8.36
C MET A 63 -1.42 -9.48 8.43
N LYS A 64 -1.95 -9.01 9.58
CA LYS A 64 -3.36 -8.66 9.74
C LYS A 64 -3.77 -7.51 8.81
N GLU A 65 -3.00 -6.43 8.77
CA GLU A 65 -3.23 -5.29 7.87
C GLU A 65 -3.21 -5.70 6.39
N ARG A 66 -2.24 -6.54 5.99
CA ARG A 66 -2.16 -7.14 4.65
C ARG A 66 -3.41 -7.93 4.30
N ASP A 67 -3.92 -8.74 5.23
CA ASP A 67 -5.06 -9.61 4.96
C ASP A 67 -6.39 -8.85 4.97
N GLU A 68 -6.54 -7.83 5.82
CA GLU A 68 -7.63 -6.85 5.73
C GLU A 68 -7.62 -6.08 4.39
N ALA A 69 -6.44 -5.71 3.88
CA ALA A 69 -6.31 -5.04 2.59
C ALA A 69 -6.71 -5.97 1.42
N LYS A 70 -6.34 -7.26 1.48
CA LYS A 70 -6.80 -8.26 0.50
C LYS A 70 -8.30 -8.45 0.54
N GLU A 71 -8.90 -8.51 1.73
CA GLU A 71 -10.36 -8.66 1.88
C GLU A 71 -11.10 -7.44 1.30
N LYS A 72 -10.64 -6.23 1.62
CA LYS A 72 -11.18 -4.97 1.05
C LYS A 72 -11.09 -4.98 -0.49
N TYR A 73 -9.96 -5.41 -1.06
CA TYR A 73 -9.81 -5.56 -2.51
C TYR A 73 -10.77 -6.59 -3.12
N GLN A 74 -10.89 -7.78 -2.51
CA GLN A 74 -11.81 -8.83 -2.98
C GLN A 74 -13.26 -8.36 -2.95
N ARG A 75 -13.67 -7.65 -1.91
CA ARG A 75 -15.00 -7.06 -1.77
C ARG A 75 -15.29 -6.04 -2.88
N LEU A 76 -14.38 -5.09 -3.10
CA LEU A 76 -14.51 -4.09 -4.17
C LEU A 76 -14.50 -4.73 -5.57
N PHE A 77 -13.74 -5.81 -5.78
CA PHE A 77 -13.72 -6.53 -7.04
C PHE A 77 -15.06 -7.22 -7.34
N LEU A 78 -15.65 -7.90 -6.35
CA LEU A 78 -16.99 -8.48 -6.45
C LEU A 78 -18.07 -7.42 -6.68
N GLU A 79 -17.98 -6.29 -5.98
CA GLU A 79 -18.88 -5.15 -6.16
C GLU A 79 -18.81 -4.58 -7.58
N LYS A 80 -17.61 -4.41 -8.16
CA LYS A 80 -17.45 -3.95 -9.55
C LYS A 80 -18.04 -4.93 -10.56
N LEU A 81 -17.92 -6.25 -10.32
CA LEU A 81 -18.51 -7.27 -11.17
C LEU A 81 -20.05 -7.23 -11.13
N GLY A 82 -20.64 -7.04 -9.95
CA GLY A 82 -22.10 -6.90 -9.78
C GLY A 82 -22.67 -5.66 -10.48
N HIS A 83 -22.00 -4.51 -10.37
CA HIS A 83 -22.44 -3.28 -11.03
C HIS A 83 -22.41 -3.35 -12.56
N HIS A 84 -21.41 -4.03 -13.15
CA HIS A 84 -21.34 -4.21 -14.61
C HIS A 84 -22.53 -5.04 -15.15
N HIS A 85 -23.03 -6.00 -14.37
CA HIS A 85 -24.24 -6.75 -14.72
C HIS A 85 -25.51 -5.88 -14.64
N HIS A 86 -25.65 -5.06 -13.60
CA HIS A 86 -26.85 -4.22 -13.43
C HIS A 86 -26.97 -3.11 -14.49
N GLN A 87 -25.84 -2.50 -14.89
CA GLN A 87 -25.87 -1.40 -15.88
C GLN A 87 -26.37 -1.86 -17.27
N HIS A 88 -26.15 -3.12 -17.64
CA HIS A 88 -26.61 -3.66 -18.92
C HIS A 88 -28.13 -3.90 -18.99
N GLN A 89 -28.84 -3.91 -17.85
CA GLN A 89 -30.27 -4.28 -17.81
C GLN A 89 -31.23 -3.09 -17.71
N GLN A 90 -30.73 -1.87 -17.45
CA GLN A 90 -31.56 -0.65 -17.35
C GLN A 90 -31.68 0.16 -18.66
N VAL A 91 -31.01 -0.25 -19.74
CA VAL A 91 -31.08 0.44 -21.05
C VAL A 91 -32.14 -0.13 -22.01
N SER A 92 -33.09 -0.94 -21.49
CA SER A 92 -34.15 -1.60 -22.27
C SER A 92 -35.56 -1.22 -21.80
N SER A 93 -35.82 0.07 -21.59
CA SER A 93 -37.18 0.63 -21.64
C SER A 93 -37.14 2.13 -21.85
N ILE A 94 -37.36 2.57 -23.10
CA ILE A 94 -37.71 3.95 -23.41
C ILE A 94 -38.86 3.92 -24.42
N GLU A 95 -40.08 4.08 -23.91
CA GLU A 95 -41.23 4.47 -24.74
C GLU A 95 -41.34 6.01 -24.76
N ASP A 96 -41.99 6.49 -25.82
CA ASP A 96 -41.85 7.85 -26.36
C ASP A 96 -42.94 8.83 -25.83
N GLU A 97 -42.87 10.06 -26.33
CA GLU A 97 -43.84 11.18 -26.28
C GLU A 97 -43.92 12.11 -25.02
N PRO A 98 -44.19 13.42 -25.20
CA PRO A 98 -44.03 14.46 -24.17
C PRO A 98 -45.34 15.18 -23.78
N ARG A 99 -45.31 16.04 -22.73
CA ARG A 99 -46.27 17.16 -22.56
C ARG A 99 -45.83 18.23 -21.53
N ARG A 100 -46.48 19.41 -21.61
CA ARG A 100 -46.19 20.67 -20.88
C ARG A 100 -46.90 20.79 -19.52
N GLY A 101 -46.47 21.75 -18.70
CA GLY A 101 -47.12 22.27 -17.48
C GLY A 101 -46.07 22.46 -16.37
N ILE A 102 -45.46 23.63 -16.17
CA ILE A 102 -45.95 24.85 -15.47
C ILE A 102 -46.46 24.58 -14.04
N ASP A 103 -45.93 25.39 -13.11
CA ASP A 103 -46.34 25.76 -11.75
C ASP A 103 -46.93 24.74 -10.74
N SER A 104 -46.21 24.59 -9.61
CA SER A 104 -46.79 24.81 -8.27
C SER A 104 -45.74 25.00 -7.17
N ASN A 105 -46.13 25.72 -6.11
CA ASN A 105 -45.29 26.32 -5.08
C ASN A 105 -45.40 25.58 -3.72
N ASN A 106 -44.35 25.69 -2.90
CA ASN A 106 -44.26 25.47 -1.43
C ASN A 106 -45.02 24.30 -0.75
N GLY A 107 -44.24 23.43 -0.09
CA GLY A 107 -44.70 22.47 0.93
C GLY A 107 -43.73 22.31 2.11
N PHE A 108 -43.83 23.23 3.09
CA PHE A 108 -43.45 23.18 4.52
C PHE A 108 -42.50 22.04 5.03
N SER A 109 -41.30 22.39 5.56
CA SER A 109 -40.97 22.61 7.01
C SER A 109 -40.38 21.35 7.69
N SER A 110 -39.44 21.33 8.64
CA SER A 110 -38.89 22.33 9.61
C SER A 110 -37.34 22.20 9.74
N SER A 111 -36.56 23.25 10.08
CA SER A 111 -36.11 23.65 11.45
C SER A 111 -35.63 22.47 12.34
N ASP A 112 -34.46 22.44 12.98
CA ASP A 112 -33.26 23.34 13.07
C ASP A 112 -31.99 22.43 13.19
N CYS A 113 -30.73 22.82 13.50
CA CYS A 113 -30.04 24.03 14.01
C CYS A 113 -28.53 24.01 13.53
N GLU A 114 -27.55 24.87 13.88
CA GLU A 114 -27.42 26.06 14.75
C GLU A 114 -26.40 27.11 14.18
N GLU A 115 -25.40 27.57 14.95
CA GLU A 115 -24.64 28.83 14.78
C GLU A 115 -23.09 28.66 14.79
N SER A 116 -22.38 29.12 13.74
CA SER A 116 -21.06 29.77 13.89
C SER A 116 -20.53 30.50 12.64
N ILE A 117 -20.73 31.81 12.64
CA ILE A 117 -19.89 32.89 12.08
C ILE A 117 -18.49 32.52 11.55
N VAL A 118 -18.16 32.89 10.30
CA VAL A 118 -17.36 34.10 9.94
C VAL A 118 -17.67 34.53 8.48
N SER A 119 -17.75 35.85 8.28
CA SER A 119 -18.14 36.64 7.10
C SER A 119 -17.68 36.24 5.69
N SER A 120 -18.60 36.40 4.73
CA SER A 120 -18.33 36.60 3.28
C SER A 120 -17.81 38.02 2.97
N PRO A 121 -17.36 38.28 1.73
CA PRO A 121 -18.26 38.89 0.72
C PRO A 121 -18.35 38.02 -0.55
N VAL A 122 -19.56 37.66 -1.01
CA VAL A 122 -20.40 38.46 -1.92
C VAL A 122 -19.67 38.87 -3.21
N VAL A 123 -19.70 37.97 -4.20
CA VAL A 123 -19.84 38.29 -5.63
C VAL A 123 -20.75 37.23 -6.26
N ASP A 124 -21.98 37.62 -6.57
CA ASP A 124 -22.89 36.94 -7.50
C ASP A 124 -22.82 37.66 -8.87
N PRO A 125 -23.25 37.05 -9.98
CA PRO A 125 -22.91 35.72 -10.49
C PRO A 125 -22.38 35.83 -11.94
N ILE A 126 -22.29 34.70 -12.67
CA ILE A 126 -22.35 34.52 -14.16
C ILE A 126 -21.19 33.69 -14.78
N GLN A 127 -21.61 32.74 -15.62
CA GLN A 127 -20.89 32.01 -16.68
C GLN A 127 -19.85 30.92 -16.36
N GLN A 128 -20.38 29.68 -16.38
CA GLN A 128 -20.01 28.64 -17.35
C GLN A 128 -18.53 28.19 -17.43
N GLY A 129 -18.25 27.07 -16.78
CA GLY A 129 -17.27 26.09 -17.24
C GLY A 129 -17.85 24.68 -17.05
N PRO A 130 -17.81 23.77 -18.04
CA PRO A 130 -18.26 22.40 -17.80
C PRO A 130 -17.33 21.76 -16.77
N GLN A 131 -17.89 21.34 -15.64
CA GLN A 131 -17.27 20.32 -14.78
C GLN A 131 -17.24 19.02 -15.60
N ALA A 132 -16.18 18.86 -16.39
CA ALA A 132 -15.94 17.67 -17.18
C ALA A 132 -15.58 16.53 -16.24
N THR A 133 -16.61 15.85 -15.73
CA THR A 133 -16.49 14.53 -15.11
C THR A 133 -15.64 13.68 -16.06
N ILE A 134 -14.45 13.26 -15.60
CA ILE A 134 -13.61 12.35 -16.38
C ILE A 134 -14.28 10.97 -16.29
N GLU A 135 -15.28 10.77 -17.13
CA GLU A 135 -15.94 9.49 -17.32
C GLU A 135 -14.94 8.53 -17.96
N LEU A 136 -14.18 7.84 -17.11
CA LEU A 136 -13.31 6.74 -17.50
C LEU A 136 -14.17 5.55 -17.92
N VAL A 137 -14.76 5.65 -19.12
CA VAL A 137 -15.49 4.55 -19.78
C VAL A 137 -14.55 3.34 -19.85
N PRO A 138 -14.82 2.24 -19.11
CA PRO A 138 -13.86 1.13 -18.98
C PRO A 138 -13.67 0.33 -20.27
N ASP A 139 -14.57 0.51 -21.24
CA ASP A 139 -14.89 -0.48 -22.27
C ASP A 139 -14.27 -0.18 -23.65
N ARG A 140 -13.25 0.69 -23.69
CA ARG A 140 -12.47 0.91 -24.92
C ARG A 140 -11.20 0.05 -24.88
N PRO A 141 -11.03 -0.94 -25.77
CA PRO A 141 -9.82 -1.76 -25.78
C PRO A 141 -8.59 -0.89 -26.04
N LEU A 142 -7.43 -1.29 -25.50
CA LEU A 142 -6.17 -0.58 -25.73
C LEU A 142 -5.92 -0.43 -27.24
N PRO A 143 -5.46 0.75 -27.69
CA PRO A 143 -5.20 0.97 -29.11
C PRO A 143 -4.18 -0.02 -29.66
N GLU A 144 -4.42 -0.49 -30.88
CA GLU A 144 -3.47 -1.30 -31.64
C GLU A 144 -2.12 -0.58 -31.79
N LYS A 145 -1.04 -1.35 -32.00
CA LYS A 145 0.32 -0.82 -32.16
C LYS A 145 0.35 0.23 -33.28
N GLY A 146 0.72 1.47 -32.94
CA GLY A 146 0.76 2.60 -33.89
C GLY A 146 -0.57 3.35 -34.08
N LYS A 147 -1.67 2.97 -33.43
CA LYS A 147 -2.99 3.65 -33.54
C LYS A 147 -3.33 4.59 -32.39
N LEU A 148 -2.38 4.84 -31.46
CA LEU A 148 -2.58 5.67 -30.27
C LEU A 148 -3.17 7.06 -30.59
N LEU A 149 -2.59 7.79 -31.54
CA LEU A 149 -3.08 9.13 -31.90
C LEU A 149 -4.54 9.11 -32.38
N GLN A 150 -4.90 8.15 -33.24
CA GLN A 150 -6.27 7.99 -33.73
C GLN A 150 -7.25 7.66 -32.59
N ALA A 151 -6.82 6.84 -31.62
CA ALA A 151 -7.62 6.53 -30.45
C ALA A 151 -7.79 7.73 -29.51
N VAL A 152 -6.74 8.53 -29.28
CA VAL A 152 -6.81 9.79 -28.50
C VAL A 152 -7.74 10.80 -29.18
N MET A 153 -7.67 10.93 -30.51
CA MET A 153 -8.60 11.78 -31.27
C MET A 153 -10.05 11.30 -31.17
N LYS A 154 -10.30 9.97 -31.20
CA LYS A 154 -11.63 9.39 -30.95
C LYS A 154 -12.07 9.41 -29.48
N ALA A 155 -11.16 9.64 -28.54
CA ALA A 155 -11.47 9.64 -27.10
C ALA A 155 -12.23 10.91 -26.68
N GLY A 156 -12.07 12.03 -27.40
CA GLY A 156 -12.78 13.28 -27.11
C GLY A 156 -12.08 14.11 -26.03
N PRO A 157 -12.56 14.14 -24.76
CA PRO A 157 -12.09 15.07 -23.74
C PRO A 157 -10.56 15.10 -23.55
N LEU A 158 -9.88 13.94 -23.63
CA LEU A 158 -8.42 13.87 -23.52
C LEU A 158 -7.70 14.75 -24.56
N LEU A 159 -8.13 14.73 -25.83
CA LEU A 159 -7.53 15.58 -26.86
C LEU A 159 -7.80 17.05 -26.56
N GLN A 160 -9.01 17.40 -26.12
CA GLN A 160 -9.38 18.77 -25.77
C GLN A 160 -8.55 19.30 -24.59
N THR A 161 -8.33 18.49 -23.55
CA THR A 161 -7.44 18.82 -22.43
C THR A 161 -6.01 19.03 -22.90
N LEU A 162 -5.47 18.15 -23.76
CA LEU A 162 -4.11 18.30 -24.29
C LEU A 162 -3.94 19.53 -25.18
N LEU A 163 -4.96 19.91 -25.96
CA LEU A 163 -4.95 21.14 -26.75
C LEU A 163 -4.99 22.41 -25.89
N LEU A 164 -5.71 22.38 -24.76
CA LEU A 164 -5.79 23.49 -23.81
C LEU A 164 -4.55 23.61 -22.92
N ALA A 165 -3.85 22.50 -22.64
CA ALA A 165 -2.69 22.46 -21.75
C ALA A 165 -1.41 23.10 -22.33
N GLY A 166 -1.42 23.53 -23.60
CA GLY A 166 -0.26 24.12 -24.26
C GLY A 166 0.76 23.09 -24.78
N PRO A 167 2.00 23.51 -25.10
CA PRO A 167 3.03 22.61 -25.62
C PRO A 167 3.32 21.46 -24.64
N LEU A 168 3.36 20.22 -25.15
CA LEU A 168 3.69 19.04 -24.36
C LEU A 168 5.05 19.22 -23.65
N PRO A 169 5.16 18.81 -22.37
CA PRO A 169 6.43 18.92 -21.64
C PRO A 169 7.50 18.06 -22.31
N GLN A 170 8.69 18.62 -22.49
CA GLN A 170 9.84 17.85 -22.98
C GLN A 170 10.31 16.87 -21.89
N TRP A 171 10.16 15.58 -22.17
CA TRP A 171 10.63 14.52 -21.28
C TRP A 171 12.16 14.55 -21.19
N ARG A 172 12.69 14.95 -20.03
CA ARG A 172 14.15 15.03 -19.83
C ARG A 172 14.84 13.67 -19.67
N HIS A 173 14.05 12.63 -19.38
CA HIS A 173 14.49 11.24 -19.34
C HIS A 173 13.41 10.39 -20.05
N PRO A 174 13.37 10.34 -21.39
CA PRO A 174 12.47 9.44 -22.09
C PRO A 174 12.83 7.99 -21.73
N PRO A 175 11.85 7.08 -21.58
CA PRO A 175 12.15 5.67 -21.40
C PRO A 175 12.97 5.15 -22.59
N PRO A 176 13.94 4.24 -22.36
CA PRO A 176 14.72 3.66 -23.44
C PRO A 176 13.79 2.96 -24.45
N PRO A 177 14.11 3.00 -25.76
CA PRO A 177 13.29 2.32 -26.76
C PRO A 177 13.26 0.82 -26.47
N LEU A 178 12.06 0.32 -26.16
CA LEU A 178 11.85 -1.12 -25.96
C LEU A 178 11.85 -1.82 -27.31
N ASP A 179 12.74 -2.78 -27.49
CA ASP A 179 12.66 -3.69 -28.63
C ASP A 179 11.33 -4.45 -28.59
N SER A 180 10.75 -4.68 -29.78
CA SER A 180 9.36 -5.14 -29.90
C SER A 180 9.09 -6.56 -29.38
N PHE A 181 10.11 -7.23 -28.84
CA PHE A 181 10.09 -8.60 -28.33
C PHE A 181 9.93 -8.68 -26.80
N ASP A 182 10.21 -7.61 -26.05
CA ASP A 182 10.12 -7.60 -24.58
C ASP A 182 8.72 -7.26 -24.04
N ILE A 183 7.77 -6.94 -24.92
CA ILE A 183 6.36 -6.80 -24.55
C ILE A 183 5.76 -8.22 -24.51
N PRO A 184 5.41 -8.77 -23.33
CA PRO A 184 4.90 -10.13 -23.24
C PRO A 184 3.61 -10.26 -24.08
N PRO A 185 3.46 -11.34 -24.87
CA PRO A 185 2.29 -11.51 -25.72
C PRO A 185 1.04 -11.55 -24.85
N LYS A 186 0.05 -10.70 -25.20
CA LYS A 186 -1.27 -10.77 -24.58
C LYS A 186 -1.84 -12.16 -24.87
N LYS A 187 -2.30 -12.84 -23.81
CA LYS A 187 -2.93 -14.16 -23.96
C LYS A 187 -4.32 -13.95 -24.55
N ASP A 188 -4.41 -14.09 -25.86
CA ASP A 188 -5.70 -14.12 -26.55
C ASP A 188 -6.46 -15.37 -26.10
N SER A 189 -7.55 -15.15 -25.36
CA SER A 189 -8.40 -16.19 -24.79
C SER A 189 -9.30 -16.81 -25.86
N ILE A 190 -8.71 -17.50 -26.83
CA ILE A 190 -9.46 -18.25 -27.84
C ILE A 190 -10.09 -19.47 -27.15
N GLY A 191 -11.41 -19.45 -27.04
CA GLY A 191 -12.20 -20.52 -26.45
C GLY A 191 -12.00 -21.84 -27.19
N ARG A 192 -11.86 -22.93 -26.44
CA ARG A 192 -11.96 -24.29 -26.97
C ARG A 192 -13.41 -24.76 -26.84
N LEU A 193 -14.00 -25.09 -27.99
CA LEU A 193 -15.15 -25.99 -28.12
C LEU A 193 -14.72 -27.42 -27.74
#